data_AF-A0A0F3IQX7-F1
#
_entry.id   AF-A0A0F3IQX7-F1
#
_cell.length_a   1.000
_cell.length_b   1.000
_cell.length_c   1.000
_cell.angle_alpha   90.00
_cell.angle_beta   90.00
_cell.angle_gamma   90.00
#
_symmetry.space_group_name_H-M   'P 1'
#
loop_
_entity.id
_entity.type
_entity.pdbx_description
1 polymer ?
#
loop_
_entity_poly.entity_id
_entity_poly.type
_entity_poly.pdbx_seq_one_letter_code
_entity_poly.pdbx_strand_id
1 'polypeptide(L)' 'MLDMLTSFYPWTKSLHIISVIAWMAGMFYLPRLYVYHCDAPKGSVQSETFKVMEYKLLRFIINPAMIATFIFGTL' A
#
# COMPACT_ATOMS: atom_id res chain seq x y z
N MET A 1 34.02 4.13 8.57
CA MET A 1 33.16 3.19 7.81
C MET A 1 31.97 2.73 8.65
N LEU A 2 32.17 2.32 9.90
CA LEU A 2 31.09 2.03 10.86
C LEU A 2 30.16 3.23 11.08
N ASP A 3 30.70 4.45 11.27
CA ASP A 3 29.87 5.65 11.52
C ASP A 3 28.88 6.01 10.40
N MET A 4 29.22 5.69 9.14
CA MET A 4 28.31 5.91 8.01
C MET A 4 27.11 4.94 8.11
N LEU A 5 27.35 3.67 8.41
CA LEU A 5 26.30 2.66 8.57
C LEU A 5 25.39 2.97 9.76
N THR A 6 25.96 3.40 10.89
CA THR A 6 25.18 3.80 12.08
C THR A 6 24.29 5.03 11.79
N SER A 7 24.72 5.91 10.89
CA SER A 7 23.95 7.08 10.47
C SER A 7 22.83 6.74 9.50
N PHE A 8 23.03 5.81 8.56
CA PHE A 8 22.03 5.43 7.55
C PHE A 8 20.98 4.43 8.05
N TYR A 9 21.34 3.54 8.99
CA TYR A 9 20.45 2.54 9.56
C TYR A 9 19.12 3.09 10.15
N PRO A 10 19.10 4.18 10.94
CA PRO A 10 17.83 4.74 11.42
C PRO A 10 16.95 5.30 10.30
N TRP A 11 17.54 5.80 9.22
CA TRP A 11 16.79 6.30 8.05
C TRP A 11 16.16 5.15 7.27
N THR A 12 16.91 4.09 6.96
CA THR A 12 16.39 2.91 6.26
C THR A 12 15.28 2.24 7.08
N LYS A 13 15.49 2.09 8.39
CA LYS A 13 14.48 1.55 9.32
C LYS A 13 13.22 2.41 9.37
N SER A 14 13.34 3.73 9.38
CA SER A 14 12.18 4.63 9.38
C SER A 14 11.39 4.53 8.08
N LEU A 15 12.07 4.51 6.92
CA LEU A 15 11.45 4.34 5.61
C LEU A 15 10.76 2.98 5.47
N HIS A 16 11.37 1.91 6.00
CA HIS A 16 10.74 0.60 6.06
C HIS A 16 9.42 0.65 6.85
N ILE A 17 9.43 1.19 8.07
CA ILE A 17 8.23 1.27 8.91
C ILE A 17 7.13 2.10 8.25
N ILE A 18 7.46 3.24 7.64
CA ILE A 18 6.49 4.07 6.92
C ILE A 18 5.87 3.28 5.74
N SER A 19 6.70 2.57 4.99
CA SER A 19 6.26 1.74 3.86
C SER A 19 5.34 0.61 4.31
N VAL A 20 5.67 -0.06 5.42
CA VAL A 20 4.85 -1.12 6.03
C VAL A 20 3.49 -0.59 6.44
N ILE A 21 3.45 0.55 7.14
CA ILE A 21 2.19 1.16 7.60
C ILE A 21 1.32 1.56 6.40
N ALA A 22 1.90 2.16 5.37
CA ALA A 22 1.18 2.52 4.15
C ALA A 22 0.61 1.28 3.44
N TRP A 23 1.38 0.20 3.37
CA TRP A 23 0.95 -1.06 2.80
C TRP A 23 -0.19 -1.69 3.60
N MET A 24 -0.07 -1.77 4.93
CA MET A 24 -1.11 -2.29 5.82
C MET A 24 -2.40 -1.48 5.73
N ALA A 25 -2.31 -0.14 5.75
CA ALA A 25 -3.47 0.73 5.64
C ALA A 25 -4.23 0.50 4.33
N GLY A 26 -3.52 0.35 3.20
CA GLY A 26 -4.12 0.02 1.92
C GLY A 26 -4.81 -1.35 1.93
N MET A 27 -4.16 -2.37 2.49
CA MET A 27 -4.71 -3.73 2.61
C MET A 27 -5.95 -3.79 3.50
N PHE A 28 -6.06 -2.98 4.55
CA PHE A 28 -7.27 -2.91 5.39
C PHE A 28 -8.42 -2.12 4.74
N TYR A 29 -8.12 -1.16 3.85
CA TYR A 29 -9.15 -0.39 3.14
C TYR A 29 -9.78 -1.20 1.99
N LEU A 30 -9.01 -2.10 1.36
CA LEU A 30 -9.43 -2.86 0.20
C LEU A 30 -10.67 -3.77 0.43
N PRO A 31 -10.77 -4.59 1.50
CA PRO A 31 -11.95 -5.43 1.78
C PRO A 31 -13.24 -4.63 1.88
N ARG A 32 -13.17 -3.43 2.47
CA ARG A 32 -14.33 -2.54 2.61
C ARG A 32 -14.84 -2.09 1.24
N LEU A 33 -13.94 -1.77 0.32
CA LEU A 33 -14.33 -1.43 -1.06
C LEU A 33 -15.00 -2.62 -1.75
N TYR A 34 -14.45 -3.82 -1.59
CA TYR A 34 -15.01 -5.03 -2.20
C TYR A 34 -16.41 -5.36 -1.70
N VAL A 35 -16.70 -5.18 -0.41
CA VAL A 35 -18.06 -5.36 0.12
C VAL A 35 -19.04 -4.41 -0.57
N TYR A 36 -18.70 -3.11 -0.69
CA TYR A 36 -19.57 -2.14 -1.37
C TYR A 36 -19.70 -2.40 -2.88
N HIS A 37 -18.68 -2.97 -3.52
CA HIS A 37 -18.75 -3.36 -4.91
C HIS A 37 -19.68 -4.57 -5.11
N CYS A 38 -19.64 -5.57 -4.21
CA CYS A 38 -20.56 -6.71 -4.26
C CYS A 38 -22.02 -6.29 -4.08
N ASP A 39 -22.30 -5.27 -3.27
CA ASP A 39 -23.65 -4.74 -3.07
C ASP A 39 -24.14 -3.88 -4.25
N ALA A 40 -23.24 -3.38 -5.10
CA ALA A 40 -23.60 -2.55 -6.23
C ALA A 40 -24.18 -3.37 -7.39
N PRO A 41 -25.26 -2.91 -8.06
CA PRO A 41 -25.78 -3.58 -9.24
C PRO A 41 -24.72 -3.66 -10.35
N LYS A 42 -24.63 -4.82 -11.01
CA LYS A 42 -23.69 -5.04 -12.12
C LYS A 42 -23.97 -4.03 -13.24
N GLY A 43 -22.93 -3.29 -13.65
CA GLY A 43 -23.04 -2.26 -14.70
C GLY A 43 -23.58 -0.92 -14.22
N SER A 44 -23.81 -0.73 -12.92
CA SER A 44 -24.10 0.59 -12.36
C SER A 44 -22.88 1.51 -12.42
N VAL A 45 -23.14 2.83 -12.44
CA VAL A 45 -22.09 3.86 -12.33
C VAL A 45 -21.25 3.67 -11.06
N GLN A 46 -21.87 3.19 -9.97
CA GLN A 46 -21.17 2.88 -8.72
C GLN A 46 -20.18 1.72 -8.89
N SER A 47 -20.56 0.63 -9.55
CA SER A 47 -19.66 -0.50 -9.82
C SER A 47 -18.45 -0.09 -10.67
N GLU A 48 -18.66 0.70 -11.73
CA GLU A 48 -17.52 1.22 -12.52
C GLU A 48 -16.61 2.15 -11.73
N THR A 49 -17.18 2.96 -10.83
CA THR A 49 -16.40 3.81 -9.93
C THR A 49 -15.57 2.98 -8.95
N PHE A 50 -16.16 1.92 -8.36
CA PHE A 50 -15.45 1.02 -7.44
C PHE A 50 -14.28 0.30 -8.13
N LYS A 51 -14.45 -0.19 -9.36
CA LYS A 51 -13.36 -0.79 -10.14
C LYS A 51 -12.16 0.15 -10.29
N VAL A 52 -12.42 1.43 -10.60
CA VAL A 52 -11.36 2.44 -10.74
C VAL A 52 -10.69 2.71 -9.40
N MET A 53 -11.46 2.82 -8.31
CA MET A 53 -10.89 3.04 -6.98
C MET A 53 -10.04 1.86 -6.49
N GLU A 54 -10.52 0.62 -6.68
CA GLU A 54 -9.80 -0.62 -6.34
C GLU A 54 -8.48 -0.71 -7.13
N TYR A 55 -8.56 -0.48 -8.45
CA TYR A 55 -7.37 -0.51 -9.31
C TYR A 55 -6.35 0.54 -8.89
N LYS A 56 -6.79 1.77 -8.63
CA LYS A 56 -5.88 2.84 -8.23
C LYS A 56 -5.23 2.56 -6.88
N LEU A 57 -6.01 2.08 -5.90
CA LEU A 57 -5.51 1.72 -4.58
C LEU A 57 -4.45 0.61 -4.67
N LEU A 58 -4.73 -0.45 -5.43
CA LEU A 58 -3.79 -1.56 -5.61
C LEU A 58 -2.53 -1.12 -6.36
N ARG A 59 -2.68 -0.49 -7.52
CA ARG A 59 -1.56 -0.18 -8.43
C ARG A 59 -0.69 0.96 -7.92
N PHE A 60 -1.27 2.01 -7.32
CA PHE A 60 -0.54 3.23 -6.96
C PHE A 60 -0.18 3.34 -5.48
N ILE A 61 -0.84 2.59 -4.59
CA ILE A 61 -0.58 2.67 -3.15
C ILE A 61 -0.01 1.35 -2.65
N ILE A 62 -0.78 0.25 -2.75
CA ILE A 62 -0.42 -1.03 -2.14
C ILE A 62 0.83 -1.63 -2.77
N ASN A 63 0.88 -1.76 -4.10
CA ASN A 63 2.01 -2.37 -4.80
C ASN A 63 3.34 -1.63 -4.58
N PRO A 64 3.44 -0.30 -4.77
CA PRO A 64 4.69 0.41 -4.52
C PRO A 64 5.07 0.41 -3.03
N ALA A 65 4.11 0.52 -2.10
CA ALA A 65 4.39 0.43 -0.67
C ALA A 65 4.91 -0.94 -0.26
N MET A 66 4.37 -2.02 -0.84
CA MET A 66 4.86 -3.38 -0.66
C MET A 66 6.30 -3.50 -1.17
N ILE A 67 6.58 -3.05 -2.40
CA ILE A 67 7.93 -3.10 -2.98
C ILE A 67 8.92 -2.32 -2.11
N ALA A 68 8.56 -1.09 -1.70
CA ALA A 68 9.39 -0.28 -0.81
C ALA A 68 9.63 -0.97 0.54
N THR A 69 8.62 -1.60 1.12
CA THR A 69 8.73 -2.38 2.35
C THR A 69 9.77 -3.49 2.22
N PHE A 70 9.71 -4.28 1.15
CA PHE A 70 10.69 -5.35 0.94
C PHE A 70 12.10 -4.80 0.73
N ILE A 71 12.25 -3.76 -0.11
CA ILE A 71 13.56 -3.15 -0.40
C ILE A 71 14.20 -2.60 0.89
N PHE A 72 13.49 -1.77 1.66
CA PHE A 72 14.01 -1.18 2.90
C PHE A 72 14.09 -2.17 4.07
N GLY A 73 13.41 -3.31 3.97
CA GLY A 73 13.46 -4.37 4.99
C GLY A 73 14.62 -5.34 4.80
N THR A 74 15.11 -5.50 3.57
CA THR A 74 16.26 -6.35 3.24
C THR A 74 17.61 -5.62 3.25
N LEU A 75 17.59 -4.28 3.24
CA LEU A 75 18.77 -3.38 3.30
C LEU A 75 19.11 -3.00 4.75
#